data_AF-A0A4Q9YX15-F1
#
_entry.id   AF-A0A4Q9YX15-F1
#
_cell.length_a   1.000
_cell.length_b   1.000
_cell.length_c   1.000
_cell.angle_alpha   90.00
_cell.angle_beta   90.00
_cell.angle_gamma   90.00
#
_symmetry.space_group_name_H-M   'P 1'
#
loop_
_entity.id
_entity.type
_entity.pdbx_description
1 polymer ?
#
loop_
_entity_poly.entity_id
_entity_poly.type
_entity_poly.pdbx_seq_one_letter_code
_entity_poly.pdbx_strand_id
1 'polypeptide(L)'
;MKNGEIHYQQKKFDVNWGNYSRTGKRHLVNFLIRDHYSNCFYAETHPIDEMPHLKEFLFNAWKEKEDFEFCGIPNYIIGGKHIVESYPDILNFCKNTNCTFELATSGFATGIRSVRDWEKNIKYFTLFENLRHIDDFQSNSNLICREINLRDSGKTEPNLKKWIENISQVKSYNTDAEFYNLFL
;
A
#
# COMPACT_ATOMS: atom_id res chain seq x y z
N MET A 1 11.38 9.17 12.36
CA MET A 1 11.04 8.51 13.63
C MET A 1 12.10 8.77 14.68
N LYS A 2 11.75 8.65 15.96
CA LYS A 2 12.67 8.63 17.11
C LYS A 2 12.19 7.51 18.05
N ASN A 3 13.05 6.56 18.41
CA ASN A 3 12.69 5.41 19.25
C ASN A 3 11.44 4.62 18.77
N GLY A 4 11.27 4.48 17.45
CA GLY A 4 10.09 3.82 16.85
C GLY A 4 8.83 4.68 16.78
N GLU A 5 8.77 5.81 17.47
CA GLU A 5 7.63 6.74 17.40
C GLU A 5 7.60 7.49 16.06
N ILE A 6 6.40 7.56 15.48
CA ILE A 6 6.12 8.33 14.29
C ILE A 6 5.83 9.78 14.71
N HIS A 7 6.62 10.71 14.16
CA HIS A 7 6.42 12.14 14.38
C HIS A 7 6.10 12.83 13.06
N TYR A 8 5.01 13.60 13.07
CA TYR A 8 4.65 14.44 11.95
C TYR A 8 5.45 15.76 11.97
N GLN A 9 6.00 16.15 10.82
CA GLN A 9 6.62 17.45 10.62
C GLN A 9 5.84 18.24 9.56
N GLN A 10 5.48 19.49 9.85
CA GLN A 10 4.74 20.34 8.91
C GLN A 10 5.58 20.76 7.69
N LYS A 11 6.88 20.97 7.88
CA LYS A 11 7.81 21.27 6.79
C LYS A 11 8.18 19.99 6.06
N LYS A 12 8.00 19.98 4.74
CA LYS A 12 8.44 18.87 3.87
C LYS A 12 9.94 18.66 4.00
N PHE A 13 10.36 17.41 4.13
CA PHE A 13 11.77 17.03 4.03
C PHE A 13 12.25 17.19 2.60
N ASP A 14 13.43 17.77 2.41
CA ASP A 14 14.16 17.69 1.15
C ASP A 14 14.93 16.37 1.08
N VAL A 15 14.16 15.27 1.02
CA VAL A 15 14.68 13.90 1.09
C VAL A 15 14.29 13.10 -0.16
N ASN A 16 15.24 12.29 -0.63
CA ASN A 16 15.09 11.33 -1.72
C ASN A 16 15.99 10.11 -1.46
N TRP A 17 15.89 9.11 -2.35
CA TRP A 17 16.67 7.87 -2.27
C TRP A 17 18.19 8.07 -2.24
N GLY A 18 18.71 9.17 -2.78
CA GLY A 18 20.15 9.47 -2.79
C GLY A 18 20.67 10.23 -1.56
N ASN A 19 19.80 10.83 -0.75
CA ASN A 19 20.23 11.66 0.38
C ASN A 19 19.62 11.30 1.75
N TYR A 20 18.68 10.35 1.83
CA TYR A 20 17.98 10.02 3.07
C TYR A 20 18.91 9.63 4.23
N SER A 21 19.98 8.89 3.92
CA SER A 21 20.98 8.45 4.89
C SER A 21 21.74 9.61 5.56
N ARG A 22 21.82 10.78 4.90
CA ARG A 22 22.55 11.96 5.40
C ARG A 22 21.74 12.82 6.37
N THR A 23 20.46 12.52 6.53
CA THR A 23 19.54 13.37 7.33
C THR A 23 19.63 13.12 8.84
N GLY A 24 20.29 12.03 9.27
CA GLY A 24 20.33 11.60 10.67
C GLY A 24 18.97 11.18 11.24
N LYS A 25 17.96 11.01 10.38
CA LYS A 25 16.61 10.58 10.76
C LYS A 25 16.28 9.25 10.09
N ARG A 26 15.55 8.40 10.82
CA ARG A 26 14.94 7.19 10.26
C ARG A 26 13.63 7.56 9.56
N HIS A 27 13.59 7.41 8.24
CA HIS A 27 12.46 7.80 7.38
C HIS A 27 11.46 6.66 7.23
N LEU A 28 10.24 7.03 6.85
CA LEU A 28 9.16 6.12 6.54
C LEU A 28 9.00 5.99 5.02
N VAL A 29 8.65 4.78 4.58
CA VAL A 29 8.26 4.47 3.22
C VAL A 29 6.86 3.89 3.25
N ASN A 30 5.98 4.42 2.40
CA ASN A 30 4.59 3.98 2.30
C ASN A 30 4.42 3.15 1.03
N PHE A 31 3.99 1.90 1.19
CA PHE A 31 3.51 1.08 0.10
C PHE A 31 1.99 1.21 0.06
N LEU A 32 1.44 1.42 -1.14
CA LEU A 32 -0.01 1.60 -1.31
C LEU A 32 -0.44 1.03 -2.66
N ILE A 33 -1.51 0.24 -2.64
CA ILE A 33 -2.23 -0.21 -3.83
C ILE A 33 -3.69 0.17 -3.70
N ARG A 34 -4.30 0.60 -4.80
CA ARG A 34 -5.68 1.08 -4.82
C ARG A 34 -6.38 0.58 -6.06
N ASP A 35 -7.59 0.08 -5.86
CA ASP A 35 -8.50 -0.19 -6.96
C ASP A 35 -9.03 1.12 -7.56
N HIS A 36 -8.90 1.25 -8.87
CA HIS A 36 -9.24 2.49 -9.58
C HIS A 36 -10.75 2.75 -9.63
N TYR A 37 -11.57 1.71 -9.57
CA TYR A 37 -13.02 1.82 -9.65
C TYR A 37 -13.65 2.20 -8.31
N SER A 38 -13.48 1.34 -7.30
CA SER A 38 -14.07 1.49 -5.96
C SER A 38 -13.33 2.54 -5.12
N ASN A 39 -12.08 2.86 -5.48
CA ASN A 39 -11.13 3.61 -4.68
C ASN A 39 -10.70 2.90 -3.38
N CYS A 40 -11.09 1.64 -3.18
CA CYS A 40 -10.65 0.84 -2.04
C CYS A 40 -9.15 0.59 -2.15
N PHE A 41 -8.45 0.67 -1.02
CA PHE A 41 -6.99 0.58 -1.02
C PHE A 41 -6.47 -0.25 0.15
N TYR A 42 -5.27 -0.77 -0.04
CA TYR A 42 -4.44 -1.36 1.00
C TYR A 42 -3.12 -0.59 1.07
N ALA A 43 -2.63 -0.37 2.28
CA ALA A 43 -1.39 0.37 2.51
C ALA A 43 -0.62 -0.21 3.70
N GLU A 44 0.70 -0.15 3.60
CA GLU A 44 1.63 -0.49 4.68
C GLU A 44 2.67 0.63 4.81
N THR A 45 3.13 0.84 6.03
CA THR A 45 4.18 1.82 6.33
C THR A 45 5.34 1.09 6.99
N HIS A 46 6.54 1.32 6.46
CA HIS A 46 7.76 0.66 6.90
C HIS A 46 8.87 1.67 7.13
N PRO A 47 9.81 1.41 8.06
CA PRO A 47 11.08 2.09 8.06
C PRO A 47 11.84 1.88 6.75
N ILE A 48 12.56 2.90 6.29
CA ILE A 48 13.33 2.83 5.03
C ILE A 48 14.41 1.74 5.01
N ASP A 49 14.88 1.31 6.18
CA ASP A 49 15.89 0.27 6.40
C ASP A 49 15.30 -1.12 6.66
N GLU A 50 13.97 -1.24 6.73
CA GLU A 50 13.24 -2.49 6.97
C GLU A 50 12.10 -2.67 5.95
N MET A 51 12.29 -2.17 4.72
CA MET A 51 11.26 -2.28 3.68
C MET A 51 11.10 -3.74 3.23
N PRO A 52 9.86 -4.24 3.10
CA PRO A 52 9.62 -5.54 2.49
C PRO A 52 9.91 -5.51 0.99
N HIS A 53 10.15 -6.68 0.40
CA HIS A 53 10.17 -6.78 -1.06
C HIS A 53 8.76 -6.49 -1.63
N LEU A 54 8.67 -5.97 -2.87
CA LEU A 54 7.38 -5.66 -3.50
C LEU A 54 6.39 -6.84 -3.48
N LYS A 55 6.89 -8.05 -3.73
CA LYS A 55 6.08 -9.29 -3.70
C LYS A 55 5.48 -9.59 -2.33
N GLU A 56 6.15 -9.25 -1.24
CA GLU A 56 5.62 -9.44 0.12
C GLU A 56 4.45 -8.48 0.38
N PHE A 57 4.62 -7.20 0.02
CA PHE A 57 3.54 -6.21 0.08
C PHE A 57 2.34 -6.63 -0.77
N LEU A 58 2.56 -7.08 -2.01
CA LEU A 58 1.49 -7.52 -2.90
C LEU A 58 0.80 -8.79 -2.39
N PHE A 59 1.55 -9.73 -1.80
CA PHE A 59 0.96 -10.89 -1.15
C PHE A 59 0.06 -10.48 0.00
N ASN A 60 0.52 -9.60 0.89
CA ASN A 60 -0.30 -9.08 1.97
C ASN A 60 -1.53 -8.34 1.46
N ALA A 61 -1.39 -7.52 0.41
CA ALA A 61 -2.50 -6.80 -0.20
C ALA A 61 -3.56 -7.74 -0.80
N TRP A 62 -3.16 -8.85 -1.43
CA TRP A 62 -4.06 -9.68 -2.22
C TRP A 62 -4.45 -11.03 -1.60
N LYS A 63 -3.80 -11.49 -0.54
CA LYS A 63 -4.28 -12.66 0.20
C LYS A 63 -5.64 -12.39 0.86
N GLU A 64 -6.42 -13.43 1.10
CA GLU A 64 -7.61 -13.33 1.93
C GLU A 64 -7.22 -12.94 3.37
N LYS A 65 -8.03 -12.10 4.01
CA LYS A 65 -7.80 -11.61 5.38
C LYS A 65 -9.10 -11.76 6.15
N GLU A 66 -8.99 -12.05 7.44
CA GLU A 66 -10.17 -12.19 8.31
C GLU A 66 -10.85 -10.83 8.59
N ASP A 67 -10.05 -9.77 8.63
CA ASP A 67 -10.44 -8.45 9.12
C ASP A 67 -10.41 -7.37 8.03
N PHE A 68 -10.22 -7.72 6.76
CA PHE A 68 -10.30 -6.79 5.63
C PHE A 68 -10.59 -7.47 4.28
N GLU A 69 -11.68 -7.05 3.64
CA GLU A 69 -12.27 -7.67 2.45
C GLU A 69 -11.53 -7.33 1.13
N PHE A 70 -10.53 -6.43 1.18
CA PHE A 70 -9.70 -6.13 0.01
C PHE A 70 -8.71 -7.27 -0.25
N CYS A 71 -8.90 -7.99 -1.36
CA CYS A 71 -8.05 -9.12 -1.75
C CYS A 71 -8.11 -9.43 -3.26
N GLY A 72 -7.18 -10.26 -3.70
CA GLY A 72 -7.15 -10.87 -5.02
C GLY A 72 -6.40 -10.07 -6.09
N ILE A 73 -5.86 -10.82 -7.06
CA ILE A 73 -5.02 -10.28 -8.14
C ILE A 73 -5.86 -9.52 -9.17
N PRO A 74 -5.51 -8.28 -9.53
CA PRO A 74 -6.22 -7.51 -10.53
C PRO A 74 -5.88 -7.97 -11.96
N ASN A 75 -6.72 -7.57 -12.93
CA ASN A 75 -6.40 -7.73 -14.36
C ASN A 75 -5.34 -6.74 -14.84
N TYR A 76 -5.19 -5.61 -14.17
CA TYR A 76 -4.27 -4.54 -14.53
C TYR A 76 -3.56 -3.99 -13.30
N ILE A 77 -2.25 -3.78 -13.41
CA ILE A 77 -1.44 -3.02 -12.45
C ILE A 77 -0.90 -1.80 -13.17
N ILE A 78 -1.20 -0.61 -12.65
CA ILE A 78 -0.66 0.64 -13.17
C ILE A 78 0.45 1.10 -12.23
N GLY A 79 1.67 1.27 -12.75
CA GLY A 79 2.84 1.63 -11.96
C GLY A 79 3.80 2.56 -12.67
N GLY A 80 4.63 3.28 -11.90
CA GLY A 80 5.68 4.13 -12.46
C GLY A 80 6.86 3.30 -12.99
N LYS A 81 7.62 3.87 -13.95
CA LYS A 81 8.82 3.22 -14.52
C LYS A 81 9.80 2.72 -13.46
N HIS A 82 9.98 3.51 -12.39
CA HIS A 82 10.87 3.17 -11.27
C HIS A 82 10.49 1.86 -10.55
N ILE A 83 9.22 1.44 -10.57
CA ILE A 83 8.78 0.16 -9.99
C ILE A 83 9.35 -1.00 -10.81
N VAL A 84 9.27 -0.94 -12.13
CA VAL A 84 9.83 -1.97 -13.02
C VAL A 84 11.37 -1.97 -12.95
N GLU A 85 11.98 -0.80 -12.81
CA GLU A 85 13.44 -0.69 -12.66
C GLU A 85 13.94 -1.25 -11.32
N SER A 86 13.15 -1.09 -10.24
CA SER A 86 13.53 -1.56 -8.89
C SER A 86 13.12 -3.01 -8.62
N TYR A 87 12.03 -3.46 -9.23
CA TYR A 87 11.41 -4.78 -9.04
C TYR A 87 11.03 -5.39 -10.40
N PRO A 88 12.02 -5.77 -11.23
CA PRO A 88 11.77 -6.25 -12.60
C PRO A 88 10.98 -7.57 -12.65
N ASP A 89 11.00 -8.34 -11.56
CA ASP A 89 10.25 -9.58 -11.38
C ASP A 89 8.72 -9.38 -11.41
N ILE A 90 8.22 -8.14 -11.25
CA ILE A 90 6.80 -7.81 -11.47
C ILE A 90 6.33 -8.15 -12.90
N LEU A 91 7.24 -8.13 -13.89
CA LEU A 91 6.92 -8.50 -15.26
C LEU A 91 6.73 -10.02 -15.42
N ASN A 92 7.50 -10.82 -14.67
CA ASN A 92 7.28 -12.26 -14.59
C ASN A 92 5.94 -12.56 -13.93
N PHE A 93 5.62 -11.87 -12.83
CA PHE A 93 4.30 -11.95 -12.19
C PHE A 93 3.17 -11.70 -13.19
N CYS A 94 3.24 -10.62 -13.98
CA CYS A 94 2.22 -10.31 -14.97
C CYS A 94 2.13 -11.39 -16.07
N LYS A 95 3.27 -11.94 -16.51
CA LYS A 95 3.31 -13.03 -17.50
C LYS A 95 2.75 -14.35 -16.97
N ASN A 96 3.04 -14.67 -15.72
CA ASN A 96 2.62 -15.91 -15.05
C ASN A 96 1.18 -15.84 -14.50
N THR A 97 0.55 -14.68 -14.62
CA THR A 97 -0.85 -14.42 -14.29
C THR A 97 -1.59 -13.91 -15.53
N ASN A 98 -2.88 -13.60 -15.41
CA ASN A 98 -3.62 -12.87 -16.44
C ASN A 98 -3.57 -11.34 -16.19
N CYS A 99 -2.61 -10.87 -15.40
CA CYS A 99 -2.46 -9.46 -15.06
C CYS A 99 -1.59 -8.75 -16.10
N THR A 100 -2.00 -7.55 -16.53
CA THR A 100 -1.22 -6.69 -17.41
C THR A 100 -0.57 -5.56 -16.61
N PHE A 101 0.72 -5.33 -16.80
CA PHE A 101 1.38 -4.13 -16.25
C PHE A 101 1.30 -2.97 -17.24
N GLU A 102 0.77 -1.84 -16.80
CA GLU A 102 0.73 -0.59 -17.56
C GLU A 102 1.60 0.47 -16.90
N LEU A 103 2.44 1.12 -17.72
CA LEU A 103 3.20 2.28 -17.27
C LEU A 103 2.26 3.47 -17.08
N ALA A 104 2.30 4.05 -15.90
CA ALA A 104 1.54 5.26 -15.62
C ALA A 104 1.99 6.42 -16.52
N THR A 105 1.04 7.01 -17.23
CA THR A 105 1.26 8.16 -18.12
C THR A 105 1.33 9.50 -17.37
N SER A 106 0.90 9.51 -16.10
CA SER A 106 0.95 10.68 -15.21
C SER A 106 0.98 10.27 -13.74
N GLY A 107 1.43 11.16 -12.86
CA GLY A 107 1.40 10.93 -11.40
C GLY A 107 -0.01 10.84 -10.79
N PHE A 108 -1.05 11.26 -11.53
CA PHE A 108 -2.43 11.05 -11.10
C PHE A 108 -2.81 9.57 -11.18
N ALA A 109 -2.39 8.90 -12.26
CA ALA A 109 -2.61 7.47 -12.46
C ALA A 109 -1.85 6.60 -11.44
N THR A 110 -0.74 7.09 -10.88
CA THR A 110 0.03 6.36 -9.84
C THR A 110 -0.54 6.50 -8.43
N GLY A 111 -1.68 7.16 -8.23
CA GLY A 111 -2.30 7.27 -6.91
C GLY A 111 -1.57 8.23 -5.94
N ILE A 112 -0.84 9.23 -6.44
CA ILE A 112 -0.11 10.19 -5.57
C ILE A 112 -1.01 10.90 -4.54
N ARG A 113 -2.30 11.08 -4.88
CA ARG A 113 -3.30 11.61 -3.95
C ARG A 113 -3.55 10.64 -2.79
N SER A 114 -3.65 9.35 -3.08
CA SER A 114 -3.86 8.30 -2.08
C SER A 114 -2.73 8.27 -1.06
N VAL A 115 -1.48 8.43 -1.50
CA VAL A 115 -0.31 8.48 -0.60
C VAL A 115 -0.40 9.69 0.34
N ARG A 116 -0.75 10.87 -0.17
CA ARG A 116 -0.93 12.06 0.66
C ARG A 116 -2.07 11.90 1.67
N ASP A 117 -3.16 11.25 1.26
CA ASP A 117 -4.30 11.01 2.14
C ASP A 117 -3.94 9.95 3.20
N TRP A 118 -3.14 8.94 2.85
CA TRP A 118 -2.54 7.98 3.79
C TRP A 118 -1.65 8.67 4.83
N GLU A 119 -0.73 9.55 4.42
CA GLU A 119 0.11 10.32 5.35
C GLU A 119 -0.71 11.17 6.35
N LYS A 120 -1.82 11.77 5.89
CA LYS A 120 -2.74 12.49 6.78
C LYS A 120 -3.43 11.56 7.77
N ASN A 121 -3.79 10.35 7.34
CA ASN A 121 -4.37 9.35 8.23
C ASN A 121 -3.36 8.88 9.26
N ILE A 122 -2.12 8.59 8.88
CA ILE A 122 -1.03 8.27 9.82
C ILE A 122 -0.92 9.37 10.88
N LYS A 123 -0.84 10.64 10.46
CA LYS A 123 -0.80 11.78 11.38
C LYS A 123 -1.99 11.78 12.36
N TYR A 124 -3.19 11.47 11.88
CA TYR A 124 -4.37 11.40 12.74
C TYR A 124 -4.27 10.23 13.72
N PHE A 125 -3.90 9.04 13.26
CA PHE A 125 -3.82 7.84 14.10
C PHE A 125 -2.74 7.94 15.18
N THR A 126 -1.63 8.63 14.92
CA THR A 126 -0.60 8.90 15.94
C THR A 126 -1.08 9.72 17.13
N LEU A 127 -2.30 10.28 17.09
CA LEU A 127 -2.91 10.91 18.27
C LEU A 127 -3.35 9.88 19.33
N PHE A 128 -3.69 8.65 18.92
CA PHE A 128 -4.08 7.56 19.81
C PHE A 128 -2.84 6.83 20.34
N GLU A 129 -2.81 6.54 21.65
CA GLU A 129 -1.62 5.97 22.31
C GLU A 129 -1.19 4.62 21.76
N ASN A 130 -2.14 3.79 21.34
CA ASN A 130 -1.92 2.46 20.78
C ASN A 130 -1.60 2.45 19.27
N LEU A 131 -1.40 3.62 18.66
CA LEU A 131 -1.07 3.80 17.24
C LEU A 131 0.01 4.88 17.05
N ARG A 132 1.03 4.90 17.93
CA ARG A 132 2.12 5.90 17.91
C ARG A 132 3.42 5.35 17.34
N HIS A 133 3.65 4.06 17.51
CA HIS A 133 4.87 3.38 17.09
C HIS A 133 4.68 2.74 15.73
N ILE A 134 5.77 2.60 14.97
CA ILE A 134 5.74 1.96 13.66
C ILE A 134 5.20 0.52 13.72
N ASP A 135 5.55 -0.22 14.76
CA ASP A 135 5.08 -1.59 15.01
C ASP A 135 3.55 -1.66 15.16
N ASP A 136 2.94 -0.59 15.68
CA ASP A 136 1.49 -0.49 15.79
C ASP A 136 0.85 -0.42 14.39
N PHE A 137 1.44 0.35 13.46
CA PHE A 137 0.95 0.43 12.09
C PHE A 137 1.16 -0.87 11.33
N GLN A 138 2.33 -1.50 11.50
CA GLN A 138 2.62 -2.79 10.85
C GLN A 138 1.68 -3.89 11.34
N SER A 139 1.40 -3.94 12.65
CA SER A 139 0.52 -4.95 13.25
C SER A 139 -0.97 -4.70 12.97
N ASN A 140 -1.37 -3.46 12.66
CA ASN A 140 -2.78 -3.08 12.47
C ASN A 140 -3.10 -2.59 11.05
N SER A 141 -2.25 -2.87 10.05
CA SER A 141 -2.42 -2.35 8.68
C SER A 141 -3.78 -2.69 8.08
N ASN A 142 -4.27 -3.92 8.28
CA ASN A 142 -5.60 -4.35 7.82
C ASN A 142 -6.72 -3.54 8.49
N LEU A 143 -6.74 -3.48 9.83
CA LEU A 143 -7.74 -2.75 10.60
C LEU A 143 -7.79 -1.26 10.24
N ILE A 144 -6.62 -0.61 10.15
CA ILE A 144 -6.51 0.80 9.78
C ILE A 144 -7.02 1.02 8.36
N CYS A 145 -6.60 0.19 7.39
CA CYS A 145 -7.09 0.29 6.02
C CYS A 145 -8.60 0.09 5.95
N ARG A 146 -9.14 -0.92 6.65
CA ARG A 146 -10.57 -1.18 6.70
C ARG A 146 -11.34 0.00 7.28
N GLU A 147 -10.89 0.54 8.41
CA GLU A 147 -11.52 1.70 9.04
C GLU A 147 -11.59 2.88 8.06
N ILE A 148 -10.49 3.21 7.37
CA ILE A 148 -10.48 4.32 6.41
C ILE A 148 -11.41 4.03 5.22
N ASN A 149 -11.38 2.81 4.68
CA ASN A 149 -12.22 2.46 3.52
C ASN A 149 -13.72 2.35 3.85
N LEU A 150 -14.08 2.22 5.12
CA LEU A 150 -15.46 2.27 5.63
C LEU A 150 -15.98 3.70 5.88
N ARG A 151 -15.12 4.72 5.85
CA ARG A 151 -15.55 6.09 6.14
C ARG A 151 -16.55 6.58 5.11
N ASP A 152 -17.70 7.01 5.59
CA ASP A 152 -18.68 7.71 4.78
C ASP A 152 -18.31 9.19 4.67
N SER A 153 -18.12 9.66 3.44
CA SER A 153 -17.83 11.06 3.16
C SER A 153 -19.09 11.91 3.00
N GLY A 154 -20.28 11.28 3.01
CA GLY A 154 -21.58 11.89 2.71
C GLY A 154 -21.78 12.26 1.24
N LYS A 155 -20.76 12.06 0.38
CA LYS A 155 -20.81 12.39 -1.06
C LYS A 155 -20.98 11.16 -1.93
N THR A 156 -20.36 10.07 -1.53
CA THR A 156 -20.47 8.75 -2.15
C THR A 156 -20.44 7.71 -1.05
N GLU A 157 -20.99 6.54 -1.33
CA GLU A 157 -20.86 5.39 -0.44
C GLU A 157 -19.38 5.05 -0.16
N PRO A 158 -19.10 4.35 0.96
CA PRO A 158 -17.75 3.98 1.35
C PRO A 158 -17.03 3.14 0.28
N ASN A 159 -15.72 3.32 0.16
CA ASN A 159 -14.91 2.63 -0.85
C ASN A 159 -14.99 1.10 -0.70
N LEU A 160 -14.97 0.60 0.54
CA LEU A 160 -15.05 -0.82 0.82
C LEU A 160 -16.39 -1.42 0.39
N LYS A 161 -17.47 -0.65 0.55
CA LYS A 161 -18.81 -1.08 0.12
C LYS A 161 -18.84 -1.24 -1.41
N LYS A 162 -18.34 -0.24 -2.16
CA LYS A 162 -18.21 -0.33 -3.62
C LYS A 162 -17.40 -1.54 -4.06
N TRP A 163 -16.30 -1.81 -3.35
CA TRP A 163 -15.42 -2.93 -3.63
C TRP A 163 -16.16 -4.26 -3.49
N ILE A 164 -16.83 -4.50 -2.36
CA ILE A 164 -17.56 -5.75 -2.07
C ILE A 164 -18.67 -5.98 -3.10
N GLU A 165 -19.40 -4.93 -3.48
CA GLU A 165 -20.51 -5.03 -4.44
C GLU A 165 -20.06 -5.30 -5.89
N ASN A 166 -18.77 -5.10 -6.19
CA ASN A 166 -18.22 -5.22 -7.54
C ASN A 166 -17.09 -6.26 -7.65
N ILE A 167 -16.91 -7.11 -6.64
CA ILE A 167 -15.94 -8.21 -6.71
C ILE A 167 -16.40 -9.23 -7.78
N SER A 168 -15.71 -9.24 -8.92
CA SER A 168 -15.77 -10.36 -9.85
C SER A 168 -14.74 -11.40 -9.42
N GLN A 169 -15.18 -12.61 -9.05
CA GLN A 169 -14.39 -13.79 -8.68
C GLN A 169 -12.87 -13.62 -8.84
N VAL A 170 -12.22 -13.17 -7.77
CA VAL A 170 -10.79 -12.88 -7.81
C VAL A 170 -10.01 -14.12 -7.40
N LYS A 171 -9.01 -14.51 -8.19
CA LYS A 171 -8.13 -15.62 -7.82
C LYS A 171 -7.34 -15.21 -6.57
N SER A 172 -7.57 -15.89 -5.45
CA SER A 172 -6.82 -15.73 -4.22
C SER A 172 -5.67 -16.75 -4.15
N TYR A 173 -4.59 -16.35 -3.49
CA TYR A 173 -3.47 -17.20 -3.13
C TYR A 173 -3.27 -17.05 -1.63
N ASN A 174 -3.35 -18.15 -0.91
CA ASN A 174 -3.34 -18.14 0.55
C ASN A 174 -1.99 -18.58 1.15
N THR A 175 -1.03 -18.95 0.30
CA THR A 175 0.35 -19.25 0.72
C THR A 175 1.36 -18.35 0.00
N ASP A 176 2.40 -17.97 0.73
CA ASP A 176 3.50 -17.14 0.23
C ASP A 176 4.32 -17.87 -0.84
N ALA A 177 4.58 -19.17 -0.67
CA ALA A 177 5.32 -19.99 -1.62
C ALA A 177 4.64 -20.05 -3.00
N GLU A 178 3.33 -20.30 -3.05
CA GLU A 178 2.58 -20.31 -4.31
C GLU A 178 2.57 -18.94 -4.96
N PHE A 179 2.40 -17.88 -4.18
CA PHE A 179 2.37 -16.51 -4.68
C PHE A 179 3.75 -16.06 -5.20
N TYR A 180 4.83 -16.36 -4.48
CA TYR A 180 6.19 -15.96 -4.87
C TYR A 180 6.68 -16.70 -6.12
N ASN A 181 6.21 -17.93 -6.36
CA ASN A 181 6.50 -18.64 -7.61
C ASN A 181 5.98 -17.90 -8.85
N LEU A 182 5.00 -17.01 -8.72
CA LEU A 182 4.53 -16.19 -9.83
C LEU A 182 5.58 -15.16 -10.29
N PHE A 183 6.55 -14.79 -9.44
CA PHE A 183 7.59 -13.81 -9.76
C PHE A 183 8.85 -14.45 -10.41
N LEU A 184 8.90 -15.79 -10.49
CA LEU A 184 10.01 -16.53 -11.09
C LEU A 184 9.99 -16.50 -12.62
#